data_AF-A0A0F9A6Y9-F1
#
_entry.id   AF-A0A0F9A6Y9-F1
#
_cell.length_a   1.000
_cell.length_b   1.000
_cell.length_c   1.000
_cell.angle_alpha   90.00
_cell.angle_beta   90.00
_cell.angle_gamma   90.00
#
_symmetry.space_group_name_H-M   'P 1'
#
loop_
_entity.id
_entity.type
_entity.pdbx_description
1 polymer ?
#
loop_
_entity_poly.entity_id
_entity_poly.type
_entity_poly.pdbx_seq_one_letter_code
_entity_poly.pdbx_strand_id
1 'polypeptide(L)'
;MNHEEFSFINQDVTFFQKSHSRISDNDALLDRFLYEKNLDKALLLWLEGSSDSPITWSKESLSPYLQKVIVELDQLISNQLNLIIHQPRFQKLEASWRNLWWLLLQTEQYDKEN
;
A
#
# COMPACT_ATOMS: atom_id res chain seq x y z
N MET A 1 -9.23 4.72 52.15
CA MET A 1 -10.29 5.20 51.24
C MET A 1 -9.69 5.12 49.85
N ASN A 2 -10.11 4.13 49.08
CA ASN A 2 -9.51 3.74 47.81
C ASN A 2 -9.98 4.67 46.70
N HIS A 3 -9.05 5.13 45.87
CA HIS A 3 -9.34 5.41 44.47
C HIS A 3 -8.28 4.71 43.64
N GLU A 4 -8.68 3.60 43.02
CA GLU A 4 -7.93 2.91 42.00
C GLU A 4 -8.00 3.74 40.71
N GLU A 5 -6.91 4.39 40.32
CA GLU A 5 -6.70 4.82 38.95
C GLU A 5 -6.15 3.63 38.16
N PHE A 6 -7.02 3.03 37.35
CA PHE A 6 -6.64 2.06 36.33
C PHE A 6 -5.81 2.77 35.25
N SER A 7 -4.49 2.73 35.37
CA SER A 7 -3.57 3.06 34.27
C SER A 7 -2.90 1.78 33.78
N PHE A 8 -3.33 1.31 32.60
CA PHE A 8 -2.87 0.07 31.96
C PHE A 8 -1.62 0.24 31.08
N ILE A 9 -0.81 1.28 31.31
CA ILE A 9 0.42 1.50 30.54
C ILE A 9 1.59 1.37 31.50
N ASN A 10 1.98 0.12 31.77
CA ASN A 10 3.30 -0.17 32.32
C ASN A 10 4.36 0.35 31.35
N GLN A 11 5.36 0.99 31.96
CA GLN A 11 6.53 1.58 31.36
C GLN A 11 7.27 0.61 30.42
N ASP A 12 7.93 1.23 29.43
CA ASP A 12 8.99 0.71 28.56
C ASP A 12 8.62 0.51 27.08
N VAL A 13 8.11 1.56 26.45
CA VAL A 13 8.41 1.80 25.03
C VAL A 13 8.76 3.27 24.86
N THR A 14 10.02 3.63 25.15
CA THR A 14 10.60 4.89 24.67
C THR A 14 10.79 4.79 23.16
N PHE A 15 9.70 4.92 22.40
CA PHE A 15 9.79 5.20 20.98
C PHE A 15 9.87 6.72 20.81
N PHE A 16 11.06 7.22 20.46
CA PHE A 16 11.22 8.55 19.88
C PHE A 16 10.50 8.56 18.51
N GLN A 17 9.18 8.77 18.50
CA GLN A 17 8.43 8.93 17.25
C GLN A 17 7.93 10.36 17.24
N LYS A 18 8.67 11.19 16.50
CA LYS A 18 8.13 12.39 15.90
C LYS A 18 6.91 11.93 15.08
N SER A 19 5.71 12.08 15.65
CA SER A 19 4.47 11.55 15.08
C SER A 19 4.07 12.40 13.88
N HIS A 20 4.65 12.09 12.72
CA HIS A 20 4.10 12.44 11.42
C HIS A 20 2.89 11.51 11.19
N SER A 21 1.71 11.90 11.66
CA SER A 21 0.48 11.15 11.40
C SER A 21 0.15 11.23 9.91
N ARG A 22 0.31 10.11 9.19
CA ARG A 22 -0.21 9.93 7.83
C ARG A 22 -1.69 9.54 7.90
N ILE A 23 -2.44 9.75 6.82
CA ILE A 23 -3.85 9.29 6.74
C ILE A 23 -3.99 7.77 6.96
N SER A 24 -2.94 7.00 6.66
CA SER A 24 -2.86 5.56 6.92
C SER A 24 -2.79 5.18 8.40
N ASP A 25 -2.46 6.13 9.28
CA ASP A 25 -2.28 5.87 10.71
C ASP A 25 -3.60 6.00 11.49
N ASN A 26 -4.68 6.40 10.80
CA ASN A 26 -6.02 6.54 11.36
C ASN A 26 -7.05 5.81 10.49
N ASP A 27 -7.48 4.64 10.94
CA ASP A 27 -8.42 3.77 10.23
C ASP A 27 -9.72 4.49 9.84
N ALA A 28 -10.24 5.38 10.70
CA ALA A 28 -11.49 6.09 10.42
C ALA A 28 -11.33 7.15 9.30
N LEU A 29 -10.17 7.83 9.25
CA LEU A 29 -9.86 8.77 8.17
C LEU A 29 -9.56 8.04 6.87
N LEU A 30 -8.87 6.89 6.96
CA LEU A 30 -8.60 6.03 5.81
C LEU A 30 -9.90 5.49 5.21
N ASP A 31 -10.80 4.96 6.03
CA ASP A 31 -12.11 4.49 5.57
C ASP A 31 -12.89 5.63 4.92
N ARG A 32 -12.94 6.79 5.57
CA ARG A 32 -13.62 7.96 4.99
C ARG A 32 -13.05 8.36 3.63
N PHE A 33 -11.73 8.32 3.49
CA PHE A 33 -11.05 8.57 2.21
C PHE A 33 -11.44 7.52 1.16
N LEU A 34 -11.39 6.22 1.50
CA LEU A 34 -11.68 5.12 0.58
C LEU A 34 -13.14 5.07 0.12
N TYR A 35 -14.09 5.49 0.96
CA TYR A 35 -15.51 5.50 0.64
C TYR A 35 -16.01 6.81 0.00
N GLU A 36 -15.19 7.87 -0.05
CA GLU A 36 -15.56 9.16 -0.64
C GLU A 36 -15.66 9.07 -2.16
N LYS A 37 -16.83 9.39 -2.72
CA LYS A 37 -17.09 9.31 -4.18
C LYS A 37 -16.59 10.55 -4.93
N ASN A 38 -16.45 11.67 -4.25
CA ASN A 38 -16.00 12.92 -4.86
C ASN A 38 -14.47 13.00 -4.82
N LEU A 39 -13.85 13.06 -6.00
CA LEU A 39 -12.40 13.06 -6.14
C LEU A 39 -11.73 14.27 -5.46
N ASP A 40 -12.34 15.45 -5.56
CA ASP A 40 -11.77 16.67 -4.97
C ASP A 40 -11.77 16.59 -3.44
N LYS A 41 -12.84 16.06 -2.85
CA LYS A 41 -12.94 15.85 -1.40
C LYS A 41 -11.98 14.76 -0.92
N ALA A 42 -11.88 13.65 -1.65
CA ALA A 42 -10.94 12.59 -1.32
C ALA A 42 -9.49 13.12 -1.37
N LEU A 43 -9.17 13.91 -2.40
CA LEU A 43 -7.87 14.55 -2.51
C LEU A 43 -7.61 15.51 -1.35
N LEU A 44 -8.56 16.36 -0.98
CA LEU A 44 -8.42 17.27 0.16
C LEU A 44 -8.22 16.53 1.48
N LEU A 45 -9.01 15.47 1.74
CA LEU A 45 -8.85 14.63 2.93
C LEU A 45 -7.44 14.02 3.00
N TRP A 46 -6.95 13.55 1.86
CA TRP A 46 -5.61 12.97 1.74
C TRP A 46 -4.49 14.00 1.96
N LEU A 47 -4.62 15.20 1.39
CA LEU A 47 -3.66 16.30 1.57
C LEU A 47 -3.67 16.85 3.00
N GLU A 48 -4.82 16.90 3.66
CA GLU A 48 -4.96 17.33 5.06
C GLU A 48 -4.35 16.32 6.03
N GLY A 49 -4.49 15.03 5.75
CA GLY A 49 -3.88 13.94 6.53
C GLY A 49 -2.38 13.75 6.27
N SER A 50 -1.74 14.60 5.46
CA SER A 50 -0.31 14.53 5.18
C SER A 50 0.47 15.48 6.08
N SER A 51 1.42 14.97 6.87
CA SER A 51 2.17 15.78 7.85
C SER A 51 3.10 16.84 7.21
N ASP A 52 3.40 16.68 5.92
CA ASP A 52 4.25 17.60 5.14
C ASP A 52 3.41 18.54 4.25
N SER A 53 2.10 18.67 4.52
CA SER A 53 1.20 19.51 3.74
C SER A 53 1.63 20.98 3.78
N PRO A 54 1.97 21.60 2.64
CA PRO A 54 2.16 23.04 2.57
C PRO A 54 0.85 23.76 2.94
N ILE A 55 0.97 24.93 3.56
CA ILE A 55 -0.18 25.78 3.92
C ILE A 55 -1.06 26.12 2.70
N THR A 56 -0.48 26.09 1.48
CA THR A 56 -1.19 26.28 0.22
C THR A 56 -0.69 25.32 -0.85
N TRP A 57 -1.61 24.57 -1.47
CA TRP A 57 -1.30 23.74 -2.64
C TRP A 57 -1.45 24.54 -3.93
N SER A 58 -0.41 24.56 -4.76
CA SER A 58 -0.48 25.05 -6.13
C SER A 58 -0.44 23.86 -7.10
N LYS A 59 -0.88 24.06 -8.34
CA LYS A 59 -0.86 22.99 -9.35
C LYS A 59 0.57 22.48 -9.60
N GLU A 60 1.53 23.38 -9.51
CA GLU A 60 2.97 23.15 -9.73
C GLU A 60 3.60 22.35 -8.60
N SER A 61 3.13 22.50 -7.35
CA SER A 61 3.64 21.74 -6.20
C SER A 61 2.88 20.42 -5.97
N LEU A 62 1.59 20.38 -6.32
CA LEU A 62 0.75 19.21 -6.16
C LEU A 62 1.17 18.05 -7.07
N SER A 63 1.46 18.32 -8.34
CA SER A 63 1.85 17.29 -9.31
C SER A 63 3.09 16.49 -8.88
N PRO A 64 4.24 17.12 -8.53
CA PRO A 64 5.42 16.38 -8.10
C PRO A 64 5.21 15.68 -6.75
N TYR A 65 4.38 16.23 -5.86
CA TYR A 65 4.04 15.59 -4.60
C TYR A 65 3.26 14.29 -4.81
N LEU A 66 2.19 14.33 -5.62
CA LEU A 66 1.42 13.14 -5.99
C LEU A 66 2.31 12.09 -6.65
N GLN A 67 3.19 12.50 -7.56
CA GLN A 67 4.11 11.59 -8.22
C GLN A 67 5.08 10.92 -7.23
N LYS A 68 5.61 11.67 -6.26
CA LYS A 68 6.45 11.12 -5.19
C LYS A 68 5.69 10.05 -4.40
N VAL A 69 4.44 10.33 -4.04
CA VAL A 69 3.61 9.37 -3.29
C VAL A 69 3.31 8.12 -4.12
N ILE A 70 3.00 8.26 -5.40
CA ILE A 70 2.78 7.11 -6.29
C ILE A 70 4.04 6.23 -6.33
N VAL A 71 5.23 6.83 -6.45
CA VAL A 71 6.50 6.09 -6.41
C VAL A 71 6.69 5.35 -5.08
N GLU A 72 6.36 5.98 -3.95
CA GLU A 72 6.41 5.33 -2.64
C GLU A 72 5.44 4.14 -2.54
N LEU A 73 4.20 4.29 -3.04
CA LEU A 73 3.21 3.22 -3.08
C LEU A 73 3.66 2.06 -3.98
N ASP A 74 4.17 2.37 -5.18
CA ASP A 74 4.67 1.38 -6.12
C ASP A 74 5.82 0.57 -5.52
N GLN A 75 6.72 1.20 -4.76
CA GLN A 75 7.80 0.52 -4.05
C GLN A 75 7.26 -0.43 -2.98
N LEU A 76 6.30 0.02 -2.16
CA LEU A 76 5.69 -0.82 -1.13
C LEU A 76 4.97 -2.03 -1.71
N ILE A 77 4.16 -1.81 -2.74
CA ILE A 77 3.43 -2.88 -3.44
C ILE A 77 4.41 -3.84 -4.11
N SER A 78 5.44 -3.32 -4.79
CA SER A 78 6.46 -4.13 -5.44
C SER A 78 7.22 -5.00 -4.44
N ASN A 79 7.59 -4.45 -3.28
CA ASN A 79 8.25 -5.20 -2.22
C ASN A 79 7.36 -6.34 -1.70
N GLN A 80 6.09 -6.05 -1.41
CA GLN A 80 5.14 -7.05 -0.95
C GLN A 80 4.90 -8.14 -2.00
N LEU A 81 4.76 -7.73 -3.27
CA LEU A 81 4.58 -8.64 -4.39
C LEU A 81 5.82 -9.52 -4.59
N ASN A 82 7.02 -8.94 -4.50
CA ASN A 82 8.27 -9.69 -4.57
C ASN A 82 8.32 -10.77 -3.49
N LEU A 83 7.94 -10.46 -2.25
CA LEU A 83 7.89 -11.44 -1.17
C LEU A 83 6.95 -12.60 -1.46
N ILE A 84 5.81 -12.35 -2.13
CA ILE A 84 4.83 -13.37 -2.51
C ILE A 84 5.33 -14.22 -3.68
N ILE A 85 5.79 -13.59 -4.76
CA ILE A 85 6.22 -14.27 -5.99
C ILE A 85 7.48 -15.11 -5.73
N HIS A 86 8.39 -14.65 -4.87
CA HIS A 86 9.61 -15.39 -4.54
C HIS A 86 9.42 -16.50 -3.51
N GLN A 87 8.18 -16.77 -3.06
CA GLN A 87 7.93 -17.93 -2.21
C GLN A 87 8.20 -19.23 -2.99
N PRO A 88 9.02 -20.16 -2.47
CA PRO A 88 9.37 -21.41 -3.18
C PRO A 88 8.15 -22.24 -3.59
N ARG A 89 7.11 -22.25 -2.75
CA ARG A 89 5.85 -22.95 -3.05
C ARG A 89 5.11 -22.32 -4.23
N PHE A 90 5.09 -20.98 -4.30
CA PHE A 90 4.46 -20.26 -5.40
C PHE A 90 5.26 -20.46 -6.69
N GLN A 91 6.58 -20.32 -6.66
CA GLN A 91 7.45 -20.55 -7.81
C GLN A 91 7.32 -21.97 -8.39
N LYS A 92 7.22 -23.00 -7.53
CA LYS A 92 7.01 -24.38 -7.97
C LYS A 92 5.67 -24.55 -8.69
N LEU A 93 4.61 -23.93 -8.16
CA LEU A 93 3.29 -23.97 -8.77
C LEU A 93 3.31 -23.24 -10.12
N GLU A 94 3.87 -22.03 -10.14
CA GLU A 94 4.01 -21.20 -11.35
C GLU A 94 4.80 -21.91 -12.44
N ALA A 95 5.95 -22.50 -12.13
CA ALA A 95 6.73 -23.29 -13.07
C ALA A 95 5.91 -24.45 -13.66
N SER A 96 5.13 -25.14 -12.83
CA SER A 96 4.28 -26.25 -13.28
C SER A 96 3.21 -25.78 -14.28
N TRP A 97 2.56 -24.66 -13.99
CA TRP A 97 1.56 -24.05 -14.88
C TRP A 97 2.15 -23.51 -16.17
N ARG A 98 3.30 -22.82 -16.09
CA ARG A 98 4.02 -22.31 -17.27
C ARG A 98 4.46 -23.46 -18.19
N ASN A 99 4.91 -24.58 -17.62
CA ASN A 99 5.27 -25.77 -18.39
C ASN A 99 4.04 -26.39 -19.07
N LEU A 100 2.91 -26.50 -18.37
CA LEU A 100 1.67 -27.02 -18.96
C LEU A 100 1.16 -26.12 -20.10
N TRP A 101 1.18 -24.79 -19.90
CA TRP A 101 0.86 -23.82 -20.93
C TRP A 101 1.77 -23.96 -22.16
N TRP A 102 3.08 -24.12 -21.92
CA TRP A 102 4.04 -24.32 -22.99
C TRP A 102 3.76 -25.61 -23.77
N LEU A 103 3.46 -26.73 -23.09
CA LEU A 103 3.11 -27.98 -23.74
C LEU A 103 1.88 -27.85 -24.64
N LEU A 104 0.83 -27.17 -24.16
CA LEU A 104 -0.36 -26.91 -24.98
C LEU A 104 -0.03 -26.08 -26.23
N LEU A 105 0.78 -25.04 -26.06
CA LEU A 105 1.20 -24.21 -27.19
C LEU A 105 1.98 -25.03 -28.23
N GLN A 106 2.86 -25.93 -27.80
CA GLN A 106 3.58 -26.83 -28.72
C GLN A 106 2.64 -27.80 -29.44
N THR A 107 1.65 -28.35 -28.75
CA THR A 107 0.67 -29.25 -29.40
C THR A 107 -0.18 -28.52 -30.44
N GLU A 108 -0.63 -27.29 -30.15
CA GLU A 108 -1.38 -26.49 -31.13
C GLU A 108 -0.54 -26.10 -32.35
N GLN A 109 0.77 -25.88 -32.17
CA GLN A 109 1.67 -25.60 -33.27
C GLN A 109 1.87 -26.84 -34.15
N TYR A 110 2.10 -28.00 -33.53
CA TYR A 110 2.24 -29.27 -34.25
C TYR A 110 0.99 -29.63 -35.05
N ASP A 111 -0.21 -29.45 -34.50
CA ASP A 111 -1.47 -29.72 -35.18
C ASP A 111 -1.77 -28.75 -36.34
N LYS A 112 -1.15 -27.57 -36.38
CA LYS A 112 -1.29 -26.60 -37.48
C LYS A 112 -0.31 -26.85 -38.64
N GLU A 113 0.79 -27.55 -38.37
CA GLU A 113 1.86 -27.83 -39.33
C GLU A 113 1.70 -29.20 -40.01
N ASN A 114 0.80 -30.06 -39.53
CA ASN A 114 0.41 -31.34 -40.13
C ASN A 114 -1.02 -31.29 -40.70
#